data_AF-A0A9E5PNU7-F1
#
_entry.id   AF-A0A9E5PNU7-F1
#
_cell.length_a   1.000
_cell.length_b   1.000
_cell.length_c   1.000
_cell.angle_alpha   90.00
_cell.angle_beta   90.00
_cell.angle_gamma   90.00
#
_symmetry.space_group_name_H-M   'P 1'
#
loop_
_entity.id
_entity.type
_entity.pdbx_description
1 polymer ?
#
loop_
_entity_poly.entity_id
_entity_poly.type
_entity_poly.pdbx_seq_one_letter_code
_entity_poly.pdbx_strand_id
1 'polypeptide(L)'
;MHAAPTVQRIASPAQSAPQVRVGHGGLRIDAVLAHVARLSPDPAGARQRLVVAAEACARMIAARQRLTLALDVQQAIERLVQLAGGRERAHGQHRWERQALRPHQGEARERVAQAMVEWRDAGQDFARATRLLPTQLSHDITHAPALNAGERQALMQAYVRGGSPAQTGEFDDALGRYAAAHRRCEDATDLALTVRAARQHAESDLRIGQSSRLSVANAWLAELAGVDAMLVAEARRGAAHGVLRVLSGDFLHQASSA
;
A
#
# COMPACT_ATOMS: atom_id res chain seq x y z
N MET A 1 52.71 -15.08 -2.36
CA MET A 1 51.98 -13.94 -1.76
C MET A 1 50.57 -13.93 -2.33
N HIS A 2 49.59 -14.34 -1.53
CA HIS A 2 48.18 -14.39 -1.93
C HIS A 2 47.58 -12.98 -1.93
N ALA A 3 46.98 -12.57 -3.06
CA ALA A 3 46.19 -11.34 -3.13
C ALA A 3 44.85 -11.56 -2.40
N ALA A 4 44.55 -10.66 -1.46
CA ALA A 4 43.31 -10.66 -0.70
C ALA A 4 42.09 -10.47 -1.63
N PRO A 5 40.94 -11.12 -1.36
CA PRO A 5 39.73 -10.90 -2.14
C PRO A 5 39.21 -9.50 -1.85
N THR A 6 39.10 -8.69 -2.90
CA THR A 6 38.45 -7.37 -2.84
C THR A 6 36.97 -7.59 -2.52
N VAL A 7 36.57 -7.29 -1.28
CA VAL A 7 35.18 -7.23 -0.85
C VAL A 7 34.49 -6.13 -1.67
N GLN A 8 33.77 -6.52 -2.72
CA GLN A 8 32.85 -5.61 -3.41
C GLN A 8 31.72 -5.28 -2.42
N ARG A 9 31.84 -4.12 -1.76
CA ARG A 9 30.72 -3.52 -1.03
C ARG A 9 29.57 -3.32 -2.01
N ILE A 10 28.62 -4.24 -1.98
CA ILE A 10 27.27 -3.97 -2.47
C ILE A 10 26.79 -2.81 -1.59
N ALA A 11 26.68 -1.62 -2.18
CA ALA A 11 26.04 -0.51 -1.49
C ALA A 11 24.64 -0.98 -1.11
N SER A 12 24.37 -1.12 0.19
CA SER A 12 23.04 -1.37 0.69
C SER A 12 22.14 -0.26 0.15
N PRO A 13 21.07 -0.56 -0.63
CA PRO A 13 20.02 0.42 -0.79
C PRO A 13 19.50 0.76 0.62
N ALA A 14 19.26 2.05 0.86
CA ALA A 14 19.07 2.69 2.16
C ALA A 14 18.46 1.79 3.25
N GLN A 15 19.05 1.83 4.46
CA GLN A 15 18.50 1.24 5.70
C GLN A 15 17.13 1.81 6.10
N SER A 16 16.67 2.84 5.41
CA SER A 16 15.35 3.41 5.58
C SER A 16 14.33 2.53 4.85
N ALA A 17 13.19 2.25 5.50
CA ALA A 17 11.96 1.88 4.79
C ALA A 17 11.83 2.71 3.50
N PRO A 18 11.20 2.22 2.41
CA PRO A 18 10.97 3.03 1.23
C PRO A 18 10.40 4.37 1.69
N GLN A 19 11.26 5.40 1.65
CA GLN A 19 10.83 6.74 1.98
C GLN A 19 10.04 7.15 0.76
N VAL A 20 8.71 6.96 0.85
CA VAL A 20 7.78 7.75 0.06
C VAL A 20 8.22 9.18 0.28
N ARG A 21 8.89 9.77 -0.70
CA ARG A 21 9.21 11.21 -0.66
C ARG A 21 7.85 11.88 -0.52
N VAL A 22 7.58 12.39 0.69
CA VAL A 22 6.36 13.14 1.00
C VAL A 22 6.44 14.40 0.18
N GLY A 23 5.89 14.36 -1.03
CA GLY A 23 5.58 15.57 -1.77
C GLY A 23 4.52 16.31 -0.97
N HIS A 24 4.94 17.37 -0.28
CA HIS A 24 4.00 18.35 0.27
C HIS A 24 3.19 18.94 -0.89
N GLY A 25 1.89 18.63 -0.97
CA GLY A 25 1.02 19.23 -1.99
C GLY A 25 -0.28 18.52 -2.35
N GLY A 26 -0.62 17.36 -1.77
CA GLY A 26 -1.88 16.68 -2.05
C GLY A 26 -2.95 16.87 -0.96
N LEU A 27 -4.23 16.84 -1.35
CA LEU A 27 -5.37 16.83 -0.45
C LEU A 27 -5.39 15.54 0.36
N ARG A 28 -5.57 15.65 1.68
CA ARG A 28 -5.88 14.50 2.53
C ARG A 28 -7.27 13.95 2.20
N ILE A 29 -7.53 12.69 2.56
CA ILE A 29 -8.84 12.04 2.33
C ILE A 29 -9.98 12.93 2.87
N ASP A 30 -9.85 13.46 4.07
CA ASP A 30 -10.85 14.33 4.70
C ASP A 30 -11.16 15.58 3.87
N ALA A 31 -10.14 16.20 3.25
CA ALA A 31 -10.32 17.36 2.39
C ALA A 31 -10.99 17.00 1.05
N VAL A 32 -10.72 15.81 0.52
CA VAL A 32 -11.41 15.26 -0.67
C VAL A 32 -12.87 15.00 -0.35
N LEU A 33 -13.17 14.39 0.80
CA LEU A 33 -14.55 14.14 1.23
C LEU A 33 -15.32 15.44 1.46
N ALA A 34 -14.69 16.46 2.07
CA ALA A 34 -15.29 17.79 2.20
C ALA A 34 -15.57 18.43 0.84
N HIS A 35 -14.70 18.24 -0.15
CA HIS A 35 -14.94 18.69 -1.52
C HIS A 35 -16.15 17.99 -2.15
N VAL A 36 -16.25 16.66 -2.04
CA VAL A 36 -17.38 15.89 -2.57
C VAL A 36 -18.70 16.24 -1.89
N ALA A 37 -18.67 16.53 -0.58
CA ALA A 37 -19.84 16.99 0.15
C ALA A 37 -20.39 18.30 -0.43
N ARG A 38 -19.53 19.27 -0.75
CA ARG A 38 -19.93 20.55 -1.36
C ARG A 38 -20.56 20.41 -2.75
N LEU A 39 -20.24 19.33 -3.47
CA LEU A 39 -20.79 19.05 -4.80
C LEU A 39 -22.14 18.32 -4.76
N SER A 40 -22.63 17.93 -3.58
CA SER A 40 -23.86 17.15 -3.41
C SER A 40 -25.01 18.02 -2.90
N PRO A 41 -25.88 18.54 -3.79
CA PRO A 41 -27.03 19.36 -3.38
C PRO A 41 -28.18 18.55 -2.75
N ASP A 42 -28.20 17.23 -2.96
CA ASP A 42 -29.20 16.32 -2.39
C ASP A 42 -28.64 15.56 -1.17
N PRO A 43 -29.25 15.68 0.03
CA PRO A 43 -28.78 15.02 1.25
C PRO A 43 -28.91 13.50 1.20
N ALA A 44 -29.89 12.93 0.48
CA ALA A 44 -30.07 11.47 0.40
C ALA A 44 -28.97 10.81 -0.44
N GLY A 45 -28.62 11.39 -1.59
CA GLY A 45 -27.51 10.93 -2.42
C GLY A 45 -26.11 11.34 -1.94
N ALA A 46 -25.99 12.34 -1.04
CA ALA A 46 -24.70 12.83 -0.55
C ALA A 46 -23.90 11.76 0.20
N ARG A 47 -24.56 10.99 1.08
CA ARG A 47 -23.91 9.97 1.92
C ARG A 47 -23.28 8.85 1.08
N GLN A 48 -24.03 8.33 0.10
CA GLN A 48 -23.53 7.29 -0.79
C GLN A 48 -22.36 7.79 -1.65
N ARG A 49 -22.42 9.03 -2.13
CA ARG A 49 -21.30 9.64 -2.88
C ARG A 49 -20.04 9.77 -2.03
N LEU A 50 -20.18 10.14 -0.75
CA LEU A 50 -19.06 10.23 0.18
C LEU A 50 -18.44 8.85 0.49
N VAL A 51 -19.26 7.82 0.66
CA VAL A 51 -18.78 6.42 0.81
C VAL A 51 -17.96 6.01 -0.41
N VAL A 52 -18.49 6.19 -1.62
CA VAL A 52 -17.80 5.85 -2.87
C VAL A 52 -16.50 6.64 -3.02
N ALA A 53 -16.50 7.92 -2.65
CA ALA A 53 -15.30 8.76 -2.67
C ALA A 53 -14.23 8.26 -1.68
N ALA A 54 -14.62 7.88 -0.46
CA ALA A 54 -13.68 7.35 0.54
C ALA A 54 -13.02 6.05 0.07
N GLU A 55 -13.82 5.13 -0.49
CA GLU A 55 -13.33 3.89 -1.09
C GLU A 55 -12.39 4.12 -2.27
N ALA A 56 -12.71 5.09 -3.13
CA ALA A 56 -11.87 5.44 -4.28
C ALA A 56 -10.54 6.07 -3.85
N CYS A 57 -10.54 6.94 -2.83
CA CYS A 57 -9.32 7.48 -2.23
C CYS A 57 -8.40 6.36 -1.71
N ALA A 58 -8.95 5.43 -0.92
CA ALA A 58 -8.18 4.35 -0.33
C ALA A 58 -7.58 3.42 -1.41
N ARG A 59 -8.37 3.06 -2.43
CA ARG A 59 -7.90 2.26 -3.57
C ARG A 59 -6.80 2.96 -4.36
N MET A 60 -6.95 4.27 -4.60
CA MET A 60 -5.95 5.06 -5.34
C MET A 60 -4.60 5.14 -4.62
N ILE A 61 -4.61 5.36 -3.30
CA ILE A 61 -3.39 5.39 -2.48
C ILE A 61 -2.68 4.04 -2.52
N ALA A 62 -3.41 2.94 -2.29
CA ALA A 62 -2.83 1.61 -2.34
C ALA A 62 -2.31 1.26 -3.73
N ALA A 63 -3.06 1.49 -4.81
CA ALA A 63 -2.61 1.19 -6.16
C ALA A 63 -1.33 1.94 -6.54
N ARG A 64 -1.20 3.22 -6.11
CA ARG A 64 0.03 4.01 -6.28
C ARG A 64 1.22 3.37 -5.55
N GLN A 65 1.02 2.94 -4.31
CA GLN A 65 2.10 2.35 -3.51
C GLN A 65 2.51 0.96 -4.02
N ARG A 66 1.55 0.17 -4.47
CA ARG A 66 1.79 -1.13 -5.11
C ARG A 66 2.60 -0.96 -6.39
N LEU A 67 2.31 0.05 -7.19
CA LEU A 67 3.10 0.39 -8.38
C LEU A 67 4.54 0.79 -8.02
N THR A 68 4.73 1.68 -7.03
CA THR A 68 6.08 2.05 -6.58
C THR A 68 6.86 0.83 -6.11
N LEU A 69 6.25 -0.01 -5.27
CA LEU A 69 6.86 -1.22 -4.76
C LEU A 69 7.24 -2.21 -5.87
N ALA A 70 6.35 -2.42 -6.84
CA ALA A 70 6.62 -3.31 -7.97
C ALA A 70 7.79 -2.80 -8.83
N LEU A 71 7.86 -1.48 -9.07
CA LEU A 71 8.96 -0.85 -9.81
C LEU A 71 10.30 -1.00 -9.07
N ASP A 72 10.30 -0.77 -7.75
CA ASP A 72 11.49 -0.91 -6.92
C ASP A 72 12.03 -2.35 -6.98
N VAL A 73 11.14 -3.34 -6.85
CA VAL A 73 11.50 -4.77 -6.92
C VAL A 73 11.95 -5.18 -8.32
N GLN A 74 11.31 -4.69 -9.39
CA GLN A 74 11.77 -4.93 -10.76
C GLN A 74 13.19 -4.39 -10.96
N GLN A 75 13.44 -3.14 -10.56
CA GLN A 75 14.76 -2.52 -10.70
C GLN A 75 15.82 -3.29 -9.89
N ALA A 76 15.45 -3.75 -8.70
CA ALA A 76 16.32 -4.53 -7.86
C ALA A 76 16.70 -5.87 -8.54
N ILE A 77 15.71 -6.64 -9.02
CA ILE A 77 15.94 -7.91 -9.72
C ILE A 77 16.78 -7.71 -10.99
N GLU A 78 16.53 -6.65 -11.74
CA GLU A 78 17.34 -6.30 -12.91
C GLU A 78 18.81 -6.05 -12.54
N ARG A 79 19.10 -5.41 -11.41
CA ARG A 79 20.48 -5.25 -10.90
C ARG A 79 21.11 -6.61 -10.56
N LEU A 80 20.38 -7.55 -9.96
CA LEU A 80 20.91 -8.90 -9.69
C LEU A 80 21.27 -9.62 -11.00
N VAL A 81 20.42 -9.52 -12.04
CA VAL A 81 20.69 -10.09 -13.36
C VAL A 81 21.92 -9.44 -14.01
N GLN A 82 22.05 -8.12 -13.93
CA GLN A 82 23.22 -7.39 -14.45
C GLN A 82 24.52 -7.82 -13.76
N LEU A 83 24.49 -7.96 -12.43
CA LEU A 83 25.64 -8.42 -11.64
C LEU A 83 26.02 -9.88 -11.99
N ALA A 84 25.04 -10.76 -12.19
CA ALA A 84 25.28 -12.12 -12.66
C ALA A 84 25.92 -12.14 -14.05
N GLY A 85 25.41 -11.32 -14.99
CA GLY A 85 25.98 -11.19 -16.33
C GLY A 85 27.36 -10.51 -16.38
N GLY A 86 27.68 -9.66 -15.41
CA GLY A 86 29.03 -9.10 -15.22
C GLY A 86 30.03 -10.19 -14.82
N ARG A 87 29.66 -11.06 -13.87
CA ARG A 87 30.50 -12.20 -13.44
C ARG A 87 30.70 -13.21 -14.57
N GLU A 88 29.64 -13.54 -15.30
CA GLU A 88 29.69 -14.41 -16.49
C GLU A 88 30.75 -13.93 -17.49
N ARG A 89 30.72 -12.63 -17.82
CA ARG A 89 31.68 -12.04 -18.78
C ARG A 89 33.11 -11.98 -18.25
N ALA A 90 33.30 -11.73 -16.96
CA ALA A 90 34.63 -11.56 -16.37
C ALA A 90 35.34 -12.90 -16.08
N HIS A 91 34.60 -13.97 -15.78
CA HIS A 91 35.19 -15.24 -15.31
C HIS A 91 34.85 -16.43 -16.20
N GLY A 92 34.01 -16.26 -17.24
CA GLY A 92 33.58 -17.35 -18.13
C GLY A 92 32.75 -18.44 -17.44
N GLN A 93 32.33 -18.22 -16.20
CA GLN A 93 31.65 -19.19 -15.33
C GLN A 93 30.29 -18.62 -14.87
N HIS A 94 29.40 -19.49 -14.38
CA HIS A 94 28.10 -19.12 -13.77
C HIS A 94 26.99 -18.61 -14.70
N ARG A 95 26.99 -19.01 -15.98
CA ARG A 95 25.85 -18.80 -16.91
C ARG A 95 24.51 -19.26 -16.34
N TRP A 96 24.54 -20.34 -15.55
CA TRP A 96 23.37 -20.90 -14.87
C TRP A 96 22.71 -19.92 -13.88
N GLU A 97 23.49 -19.06 -13.21
CA GLU A 97 22.96 -18.11 -12.22
C GLU A 97 22.12 -17.03 -12.91
N ARG A 98 22.61 -16.51 -14.04
CA ARG A 98 21.85 -15.57 -14.87
C ARG A 98 20.60 -16.22 -15.45
N GLN A 99 20.70 -17.48 -15.89
CA GLN A 99 19.56 -18.20 -16.44
C GLN A 99 18.48 -18.48 -15.36
N ALA A 100 18.88 -18.78 -14.13
CA ALA A 100 17.98 -18.97 -12.99
C ALA A 100 17.24 -17.69 -12.57
N LEU A 101 17.83 -16.50 -12.81
CA LEU A 101 17.18 -15.21 -12.51
C LEU A 101 16.21 -14.73 -13.59
N ARG A 102 16.23 -15.29 -14.81
CA ARG A 102 15.33 -14.85 -15.90
C ARG A 102 13.83 -14.99 -15.56
N PRO A 103 13.35 -16.08 -14.95
CA PRO A 103 11.95 -16.18 -14.54
C PRO A 103 11.54 -15.05 -13.59
N HIS A 104 12.40 -14.71 -12.62
CA HIS A 104 12.16 -13.64 -11.64
C HIS A 104 12.07 -12.27 -12.29
N GLN A 105 12.88 -12.03 -13.33
CA GLN A 105 12.78 -10.81 -14.14
C GLN A 105 11.46 -10.75 -14.92
N GLY A 106 10.99 -11.88 -15.45
CA GLY A 106 9.68 -11.99 -16.08
C GLY A 106 8.56 -11.67 -15.10
N GLU A 107 8.55 -12.34 -13.95
CA GLU A 107 7.55 -12.15 -12.90
C GLU A 107 7.51 -10.70 -12.41
N ALA A 108 8.66 -10.08 -12.15
CA ALA A 108 8.71 -8.69 -11.70
C ALA A 108 8.11 -7.70 -12.72
N ARG A 109 8.32 -7.94 -14.03
CA ARG A 109 7.72 -7.14 -15.09
C ARG A 109 6.21 -7.33 -15.18
N GLU A 110 5.74 -8.57 -15.03
CA GLU A 110 4.31 -8.87 -14.98
C GLU A 110 3.64 -8.16 -13.80
N ARG A 111 4.29 -8.15 -12.63
CA ARG A 111 3.81 -7.42 -11.45
C ARG A 111 3.73 -5.91 -11.68
N VAL A 112 4.71 -5.31 -12.35
CA VAL A 112 4.66 -3.89 -12.71
C VAL A 112 3.54 -3.61 -13.72
N ALA A 113 3.38 -4.45 -14.75
CA ALA A 113 2.31 -4.31 -15.73
C ALA A 113 0.93 -4.38 -15.05
N GLN A 114 0.75 -5.33 -14.13
CA GLN A 114 -0.48 -5.46 -13.35
C GLN A 114 -0.72 -4.22 -12.46
N ALA A 115 0.30 -3.77 -11.72
CA ALA A 115 0.17 -2.60 -10.85
C ALA A 115 -0.12 -1.30 -11.63
N MET A 116 0.39 -1.17 -12.86
CA MET A 116 0.07 -0.05 -13.75
C MET A 116 -1.41 -0.04 -14.15
N VAL A 117 -1.97 -1.20 -14.50
CA VAL A 117 -3.39 -1.34 -14.83
C VAL A 117 -4.25 -0.96 -13.63
N GLU A 118 -3.94 -1.51 -12.46
CA GLU A 118 -4.67 -1.21 -11.23
C GLU A 118 -4.58 0.26 -10.82
N TRP A 119 -3.42 0.89 -11.00
CA TRP A 119 -3.23 2.32 -10.76
C TRP A 119 -4.08 3.18 -11.69
N ARG A 120 -4.12 2.82 -12.99
CA ARG A 120 -4.95 3.52 -13.98
C ARG A 120 -6.44 3.38 -13.63
N ASP A 121 -6.89 2.16 -13.34
CA ASP A 121 -8.29 1.87 -13.09
C ASP A 121 -8.75 2.52 -11.77
N ALA A 122 -7.93 2.48 -10.71
CA ALA A 122 -8.17 3.22 -9.48
C ALA A 122 -8.18 4.74 -9.70
N GLY A 123 -7.34 5.26 -10.60
CA GLY A 123 -7.34 6.67 -10.98
C GLY A 123 -8.63 7.10 -11.69
N GLN A 124 -9.17 6.25 -12.55
CA GLN A 124 -10.46 6.49 -13.21
C GLN A 124 -11.62 6.45 -12.19
N ASP A 125 -11.62 5.48 -11.28
CA ASP A 125 -12.60 5.40 -10.19
C ASP A 125 -12.55 6.65 -9.30
N PHE A 126 -11.34 7.07 -8.92
CA PHE A 126 -11.13 8.29 -8.14
C PHE A 126 -11.66 9.52 -8.85
N ALA A 127 -11.31 9.73 -10.11
CA ALA A 127 -11.76 10.90 -10.88
C ALA A 127 -13.28 10.91 -11.06
N ARG A 128 -13.90 9.75 -11.28
CA ARG A 128 -15.37 9.61 -11.37
C ARG A 128 -16.05 9.94 -10.04
N ALA A 129 -15.52 9.43 -8.93
CA ALA A 129 -16.11 9.59 -7.60
C ALA A 129 -15.94 11.00 -7.02
N THR A 130 -14.81 11.65 -7.30
CA THR A 130 -14.41 12.89 -6.61
C THR A 130 -14.42 14.12 -7.49
N ARG A 131 -14.44 13.97 -8.83
CA ARG A 131 -14.20 15.04 -9.81
C ARG A 131 -12.83 15.71 -9.67
N LEU A 132 -11.88 15.05 -9.02
CA LEU A 132 -10.50 15.50 -8.88
C LEU A 132 -9.56 14.65 -9.72
N LEU A 133 -8.41 15.21 -10.07
CA LEU A 133 -7.31 14.48 -10.68
C LEU A 133 -6.60 13.62 -9.64
N PRO A 134 -6.15 12.39 -9.97
CA PRO A 134 -5.49 11.52 -9.00
C PRO A 134 -4.24 12.15 -8.35
N THR A 135 -3.55 13.05 -9.05
CA THR A 135 -2.39 13.79 -8.56
C THR A 135 -2.73 14.78 -7.44
N GLN A 136 -4.00 15.16 -7.28
CA GLN A 136 -4.46 16.05 -6.21
C GLN A 136 -4.67 15.32 -4.88
N LEU A 137 -4.67 13.98 -4.86
CA LEU A 137 -4.74 13.19 -3.63
C LEU A 137 -3.33 13.00 -3.03
N SER A 138 -3.20 13.27 -1.73
CA SER A 138 -1.96 13.03 -0.98
C SER A 138 -1.47 11.60 -1.12
N HIS A 139 -0.15 11.45 -1.01
CA HIS A 139 0.52 10.15 -1.01
C HIS A 139 0.48 9.47 0.37
N ASP A 140 0.06 10.20 1.40
CA ASP A 140 0.07 9.70 2.77
C ASP A 140 -1.00 8.63 2.99
N ILE A 141 -0.59 7.48 3.51
CA ILE A 141 -1.53 6.54 4.12
C ILE A 141 -2.05 7.21 5.38
N THR A 142 -3.33 7.58 5.37
CA THR A 142 -3.98 7.92 6.63
C THR A 142 -4.22 6.59 7.35
N HIS A 143 -3.35 6.22 8.28
CA HIS A 143 -3.52 5.01 9.07
C HIS A 143 -4.83 5.11 9.85
N ALA A 144 -5.78 4.21 9.56
CA ALA A 144 -7.01 4.12 10.31
C ALA A 144 -6.70 3.47 11.68
N PRO A 145 -6.89 4.16 12.81
CA PRO A 145 -6.50 3.64 14.12
C PRO A 145 -7.38 2.45 14.53
N ALA A 146 -6.84 1.52 15.31
CA ALA A 146 -7.66 0.52 15.98
C ALA A 146 -8.74 1.21 16.81
N LEU A 147 -10.02 0.91 16.55
CA LEU A 147 -11.11 1.54 17.29
C LEU A 147 -11.16 0.97 18.71
N ASN A 148 -10.77 1.76 19.69
CA ASN A 148 -10.96 1.43 21.09
C ASN A 148 -12.45 1.54 21.49
N ALA A 149 -12.83 1.03 22.66
CA ALA A 149 -14.23 1.01 23.10
C ALA A 149 -14.84 2.42 23.17
N GLY A 150 -14.05 3.43 23.59
CA GLY A 150 -14.48 4.83 23.65
C GLY A 150 -14.74 5.44 22.29
N GLU A 151 -13.86 5.20 21.30
CA GLU A 151 -14.03 5.67 19.93
C GLU A 151 -15.23 5.04 19.25
N ARG A 152 -15.48 3.74 19.47
CA ARG A 152 -16.70 3.08 18.98
C ARG A 152 -17.95 3.72 19.58
N GLN A 153 -17.93 3.98 20.88
CA GLN A 153 -19.05 4.61 21.56
C GLN A 153 -19.27 6.05 21.10
N ALA A 154 -18.20 6.80 20.82
CA ALA A 154 -18.27 8.15 20.26
C ALA A 154 -18.89 8.13 18.85
N LEU A 155 -18.43 7.24 17.96
CA LEU A 155 -18.98 7.07 16.61
C LEU A 155 -20.47 6.67 16.65
N MET A 156 -20.84 5.75 17.55
CA MET A 156 -22.22 5.33 17.75
C MET A 156 -23.09 6.49 18.28
N GLN A 157 -22.59 7.27 19.25
CA GLN A 157 -23.30 8.43 19.77
C GLN A 157 -23.48 9.53 18.72
N ALA A 158 -22.48 9.76 17.86
CA ALA A 158 -22.57 10.70 16.75
C ALA A 158 -23.61 10.22 15.72
N TYR A 159 -23.59 8.93 15.39
CA TYR A 159 -24.58 8.29 14.53
C TYR A 159 -26.02 8.46 15.06
N VAL A 160 -26.25 8.17 16.35
CA VAL A 160 -27.57 8.32 17.00
C VAL A 160 -28.03 9.78 17.03
N ARG A 161 -27.12 10.72 17.32
CA ARG A 161 -27.40 12.17 17.26
C ARG A 161 -27.76 12.65 15.86
N GLY A 162 -27.24 11.99 14.82
CA GLY A 162 -27.57 12.25 13.41
C GLY A 162 -29.01 11.88 13.00
N GLY A 163 -29.80 11.27 13.90
CA GLY A 163 -31.26 11.23 13.77
C GLY A 163 -31.87 10.14 12.89
N SER A 164 -31.15 9.05 12.56
CA SER A 164 -31.73 7.92 11.79
C SER A 164 -31.73 6.59 12.57
N PRO A 165 -32.67 6.39 13.51
CA PRO A 165 -32.79 5.14 14.27
C PRO A 165 -33.26 3.94 13.43
N ALA A 166 -33.77 4.16 12.21
CA ALA A 166 -34.20 3.10 11.30
C ALA A 166 -33.05 2.41 10.53
N GLN A 167 -31.82 2.88 10.68
CA GLN A 167 -30.64 2.44 9.92
C GLN A 167 -29.53 1.85 10.80
N THR A 168 -29.78 1.60 12.10
CA THR A 168 -28.78 1.07 13.05
C THR A 168 -28.07 -0.18 12.54
N GLY A 169 -28.77 -1.04 11.79
CA GLY A 169 -28.17 -2.20 11.11
C GLY A 169 -27.06 -1.82 10.11
N GLU A 170 -27.17 -0.73 9.37
CA GLU A 170 -26.13 -0.28 8.42
C GLU A 170 -24.84 0.15 9.14
N PHE A 171 -24.98 0.77 10.33
CA PHE A 171 -23.83 1.18 11.14
C PHE A 171 -23.16 -0.03 11.80
N ASP A 172 -23.93 -0.95 12.37
CA ASP A 172 -23.40 -2.18 12.96
C ASP A 172 -22.71 -3.06 11.90
N ASP A 173 -23.28 -3.15 10.68
CA ASP A 173 -22.67 -3.83 9.55
C ASP A 173 -21.36 -3.15 9.10
N ALA A 174 -21.32 -1.82 9.07
CA ALA A 174 -20.10 -1.08 8.78
C ALA A 174 -19.03 -1.28 9.86
N LEU A 175 -19.43 -1.35 11.14
CA LEU A 175 -18.54 -1.61 12.27
C LEU A 175 -17.97 -3.04 12.21
N GLY A 176 -18.80 -4.02 11.89
CA GLY A 176 -18.39 -5.41 11.66
C GLY A 176 -17.40 -5.52 10.49
N ARG A 177 -17.68 -4.85 9.37
CA ARG A 177 -16.76 -4.78 8.22
C ARG A 177 -15.44 -4.12 8.57
N TYR A 178 -15.46 -3.04 9.36
CA TYR A 178 -14.24 -2.39 9.83
C TYR A 178 -13.41 -3.32 10.73
N ALA A 179 -14.03 -3.97 11.73
CA ALA A 179 -13.34 -4.89 12.62
C ALA A 179 -12.73 -6.09 11.86
N ALA A 180 -13.44 -6.62 10.86
CA ALA A 180 -12.91 -7.66 9.99
C ALA A 180 -11.75 -7.17 9.11
N ALA A 181 -11.85 -5.96 8.54
CA ALA A 181 -10.77 -5.34 7.76
C ALA A 181 -9.54 -5.02 8.63
N HIS A 182 -9.76 -4.61 9.88
CA HIS A 182 -8.70 -4.32 10.84
C HIS A 182 -7.87 -5.56 11.17
N ARG A 183 -8.51 -6.66 11.56
CA ARG A 183 -7.81 -7.94 11.84
C ARG A 183 -7.01 -8.44 10.65
N ARG A 184 -7.60 -8.42 9.45
CA ARG A 184 -6.87 -8.79 8.22
C ARG A 184 -5.67 -7.89 7.94
N CYS A 185 -5.74 -6.62 8.33
CA CYS A 185 -4.64 -5.68 8.19
C CYS A 185 -3.51 -6.00 9.18
N GLU A 186 -3.85 -6.39 10.42
CA GLU A 186 -2.88 -6.86 11.41
C GLU A 186 -2.19 -8.14 10.91
N ASP A 187 -2.95 -9.16 10.51
CA ASP A 187 -2.42 -10.42 9.97
C ASP A 187 -1.48 -10.17 8.77
N ALA A 188 -1.87 -9.29 7.85
CA ALA A 188 -1.07 -8.95 6.68
C ALA A 188 0.18 -8.12 7.04
N THR A 189 0.12 -7.31 8.09
CA THR A 189 1.27 -6.56 8.60
C THR A 189 2.30 -7.52 9.19
N ASP A 190 1.87 -8.48 10.01
CA ASP A 190 2.75 -9.49 10.59
C ASP A 190 3.42 -10.35 9.52
N LEU A 191 2.67 -10.74 8.50
CA LEU A 191 3.22 -11.43 7.33
C LEU A 191 4.26 -10.56 6.61
N ALA A 192 3.93 -9.29 6.32
CA ALA A 192 4.82 -8.35 5.64
C ALA A 192 6.14 -8.13 6.41
N LEU A 193 6.07 -8.05 7.74
CA LEU A 193 7.24 -7.96 8.61
C LEU A 193 8.09 -9.24 8.56
N THR A 194 7.44 -10.41 8.57
CA THR A 194 8.10 -11.72 8.49
C THR A 194 8.87 -11.89 7.18
N VAL A 195 8.24 -11.60 6.04
CA VAL A 195 8.91 -11.72 4.73
C VAL A 195 10.01 -10.68 4.55
N ARG A 196 9.86 -9.48 5.12
CA ARG A 196 10.92 -8.46 5.15
C ARG A 196 12.12 -8.94 5.95
N ALA A 197 11.92 -9.54 7.12
CA ALA A 197 13.00 -10.11 7.91
C ALA A 197 13.73 -11.22 7.14
N ALA A 198 12.98 -12.10 6.46
CA ALA A 198 13.54 -13.15 5.61
C ALA A 198 14.38 -12.57 4.46
N ARG A 199 13.92 -11.50 3.80
CA ARG A 199 14.74 -10.77 2.81
C ARG A 199 16.03 -10.24 3.42
N GLN A 200 15.94 -9.51 4.53
CA GLN A 200 17.11 -8.89 5.15
C GLN A 200 18.16 -9.95 5.53
N HIS A 201 17.70 -11.11 6.00
CA HIS A 201 18.54 -12.26 6.27
C HIS A 201 19.21 -12.79 4.99
N ALA A 202 18.43 -13.05 3.93
CA ALA A 202 18.98 -13.52 2.66
C ALA A 202 20.02 -12.56 2.04
N GLU A 203 19.79 -11.24 2.15
CA GLU A 203 20.75 -10.22 1.72
C GLU A 203 22.01 -10.19 2.57
N SER A 204 21.87 -10.44 3.88
CA SER A 204 23.01 -10.55 4.78
C SER A 204 23.85 -11.77 4.44
N ASP A 205 23.22 -12.92 4.29
CA ASP A 205 23.88 -14.18 3.95
C ASP A 205 24.58 -14.08 2.59
N LEU A 206 23.98 -13.39 1.62
CA LEU A 206 24.62 -13.13 0.33
C LEU A 206 25.93 -12.33 0.50
N ARG A 207 25.95 -11.33 1.40
CA ARG A 207 27.13 -10.49 1.66
C ARG A 207 28.29 -11.28 2.27
N ILE A 208 27.99 -12.29 3.09
CA ILE A 208 29.00 -13.17 3.74
C ILE A 208 29.24 -14.47 2.96
N GLY A 209 28.66 -14.62 1.76
CA GLY A 209 28.85 -15.78 0.90
C GLY A 209 28.09 -17.04 1.31
N GLN A 210 27.12 -16.92 2.22
CA GLN A 210 26.28 -18.02 2.72
C GLN A 210 24.96 -18.18 1.93
N SER A 211 24.65 -17.26 1.01
CA SER A 211 23.46 -17.33 0.17
C SER A 211 23.75 -16.96 -1.28
N SER A 212 22.77 -17.24 -2.16
CA SER A 212 22.85 -16.98 -3.60
C SER A 212 21.99 -15.79 -4.01
N ARG A 213 22.30 -15.17 -5.15
CA ARG A 213 21.44 -14.11 -5.71
C ARG A 213 20.03 -14.59 -6.02
N LEU A 214 19.89 -15.87 -6.38
CA LEU A 214 18.60 -16.51 -6.58
C LEU A 214 17.76 -16.50 -5.29
N SER A 215 18.39 -16.82 -4.15
CA SER A 215 17.72 -16.76 -2.85
C SER A 215 17.25 -15.34 -2.51
N VAL A 216 18.07 -14.32 -2.82
CA VAL A 216 17.68 -12.92 -2.61
C VAL A 216 16.54 -12.52 -3.54
N ALA A 217 16.57 -12.93 -4.81
CA ALA A 217 15.47 -12.66 -5.75
C ALA A 217 14.15 -13.29 -5.30
N ASN A 218 14.17 -14.53 -4.82
CA ASN A 218 13.00 -15.18 -4.21
C ASN A 218 12.47 -14.39 -3.02
N ALA A 219 13.36 -13.95 -2.12
CA ALA A 219 12.96 -13.18 -0.95
C ALA A 219 12.38 -11.80 -1.30
N TRP A 220 12.87 -11.15 -2.36
CA TRP A 220 12.31 -9.90 -2.89
C TRP A 220 10.90 -10.08 -3.46
N LEU A 221 10.65 -11.15 -4.21
CA LEU A 221 9.31 -11.44 -4.72
C LEU A 221 8.34 -11.85 -3.59
N ALA A 222 8.84 -12.55 -2.57
CA ALA A 222 8.06 -12.86 -1.38
C ALA A 222 7.70 -11.60 -0.57
N GLU A 223 8.66 -10.68 -0.37
CA GLU A 223 8.36 -9.39 0.27
C GLU A 223 7.38 -8.57 -0.57
N LEU A 224 7.57 -8.52 -1.89
CA LEU A 224 6.63 -7.87 -2.81
C LEU A 224 5.21 -8.38 -2.58
N ALA A 225 5.01 -9.70 -2.59
CA ALA A 225 3.70 -10.30 -2.38
C ALA A 225 3.12 -10.01 -0.98
N GLY A 226 3.93 -10.08 0.07
CA GLY A 226 3.49 -9.80 1.44
C GLY A 226 3.11 -8.35 1.67
N VAL A 227 3.93 -7.40 1.19
CA VAL A 227 3.64 -5.97 1.29
C VAL A 227 2.47 -5.58 0.38
N ASP A 228 2.33 -6.18 -0.80
CA ASP A 228 1.18 -5.99 -1.68
C ASP A 228 -0.14 -6.35 -0.95
N ALA A 229 -0.18 -7.52 -0.30
CA ALA A 229 -1.32 -7.96 0.49
C ALA A 229 -1.62 -7.01 1.66
N MET A 230 -0.59 -6.53 2.37
CA MET A 230 -0.72 -5.54 3.44
C MET A 230 -1.32 -4.23 2.92
N LEU A 231 -0.86 -3.70 1.78
CA LEU A 231 -1.39 -2.48 1.19
C LEU A 231 -2.87 -2.62 0.78
N VAL A 232 -3.26 -3.78 0.26
CA VAL A 232 -4.66 -4.08 -0.05
C VAL A 232 -5.51 -4.14 1.22
N ALA A 233 -5.00 -4.76 2.29
CA ALA A 233 -5.69 -4.83 3.57
C ALA A 233 -5.85 -3.44 4.21
N GLU A 234 -4.80 -2.61 4.16
CA GLU A 234 -4.82 -1.24 4.65
C GLU A 234 -5.82 -0.38 3.88
N ALA A 235 -5.88 -0.48 2.55
CA ALA A 235 -6.89 0.24 1.75
C ALA A 235 -8.32 -0.19 2.13
N ARG A 236 -8.56 -1.49 2.34
CA ARG A 236 -9.88 -1.97 2.79
C ARG A 236 -10.23 -1.44 4.18
N ARG A 237 -9.26 -1.39 5.09
CA ARG A 237 -9.42 -0.82 6.43
C ARG A 237 -9.73 0.67 6.38
N GLY A 238 -8.94 1.43 5.61
CA GLY A 238 -9.14 2.87 5.41
C GLY A 238 -10.50 3.19 4.76
N ALA A 239 -10.91 2.39 3.76
CA ALA A 239 -12.24 2.48 3.16
C ALA A 239 -13.35 2.25 4.20
N ALA A 240 -13.30 1.14 4.95
CA ALA A 240 -14.29 0.83 5.97
C ALA A 240 -14.35 1.89 7.08
N HIS A 241 -13.20 2.45 7.48
CA HIS A 241 -13.12 3.56 8.42
C HIS A 241 -13.76 4.84 7.85
N GLY A 242 -13.51 5.14 6.58
CA GLY A 242 -14.16 6.24 5.87
C GLY A 242 -15.68 6.07 5.84
N VAL A 243 -16.18 4.87 5.56
CA VAL A 243 -17.62 4.57 5.63
C VAL A 243 -18.16 4.86 7.03
N LEU A 244 -17.51 4.35 8.09
CA LEU A 244 -17.94 4.59 9.47
C LEU A 244 -18.05 6.08 9.80
N ARG A 245 -17.04 6.88 9.43
CA ARG A 245 -17.05 8.33 9.68
C ARG A 245 -18.09 9.08 8.83
N VAL A 246 -18.40 8.60 7.62
CA VAL A 246 -19.50 9.15 6.78
C VAL A 246 -20.85 8.80 7.39
N LEU A 247 -21.00 7.58 7.91
CA LEU A 247 -22.23 7.16 8.57
C LEU A 247 -22.42 7.91 9.89
N SER A 248 -21.39 8.09 10.71
CA SER A 248 -21.50 8.82 11.99
C SER A 248 -21.75 10.32 11.84
N GLY A 249 -21.57 10.89 10.64
CA GLY A 249 -21.70 12.33 10.40
C GLY A 249 -20.52 13.17 10.90
N ASP A 250 -19.47 12.53 11.45
CA ASP A 250 -18.31 13.23 12.03
C ASP A 250 -17.54 14.10 11.03
N PHE A 251 -17.59 13.76 9.73
CA PHE A 251 -16.95 14.57 8.69
C PHE A 251 -17.56 15.97 8.53
N LEU A 252 -18.88 16.12 8.76
CA LEU A 252 -19.55 17.41 8.59
C LEU A 252 -19.26 18.33 9.78
N HIS A 253 -19.18 17.79 10.99
CA HIS A 253 -18.90 18.59 12.18
C HIS A 253 -17.47 19.16 12.22
N GLN A 254 -16.47 18.40 11.75
CA GLN A 254 -15.09 18.91 11.67
C GLN A 254 -14.89 19.95 10.56
N ALA A 255 -15.62 19.84 9.45
CA ALA A 255 -15.55 20.79 8.34
C ALA A 255 -16.23 22.15 8.63
N SER A 256 -17.16 22.19 9.60
CA SER A 256 -17.80 23.42 10.08
C SER A 256 -17.00 24.16 11.17
N SER A 257 -15.92 23.55 11.69
CA SER A 257 -15.07 24.12 12.75
C SER A 257 -13.68 24.55 12.29
N ALA A 258 -13.40 24.47 10.98
CA ALA A 258 -12.16 24.90 10.34
C ALA A 258 -12.46 26.00 9.32
#